data_AF-A0A2B4RTE9-F1
#
_entry.id   AF-A0A2B4RTE9-F1
#
_cell.length_a   1.000
_cell.length_b   1.000
_cell.length_c   1.000
_cell.angle_alpha   90.00
_cell.angle_beta   90.00
_cell.angle_gamma   90.00
#
_symmetry.space_group_name_H-M   'P 1'
#
loop_
_entity.id
_entity.type
_entity.pdbx_description
1 polymer ?
#
loop_
_entity_poly.entity_id
_entity_poly.type
_entity_poly.pdbx_seq_one_letter_code
_entity_poly.pdbx_strand_id
1 'polypeptide(L)'
;MSKEKRVCVIGAGPSREALEYPDYTFEDHFKKAIPSFQPREVLYDYLKGRWTKGNLRHWIRFNHVVRQVTYNNDTDDFSVVVKSLVEDKDLPVQKYDYLIVASGHFSVPNVPSFQGIEKFPGRVMHSITQLPKSLSVPRMNKLKVSHDDVGFQTEYVVDTAKNVNYGYDLDSSQQLHDWQHHRHEDILTYRVRSHASKFTGKQAPIHRTKFMKAFDVSMATYLDPLNPELVLAGSKVREYNGDSCFGKTFKAPRIVEL
;
A
#
# COMPACT_ATOMS: atom_id res chain seq x y z
N MET A 1 -35.81 18.55 -14.05
CA MET A 1 -35.00 17.30 -14.01
C MET A 1 -33.73 17.59 -13.23
N SER A 2 -33.58 17.00 -12.04
CA SER A 2 -32.37 17.20 -11.21
C SER A 2 -31.21 16.39 -11.81
N LYS A 3 -30.09 17.04 -12.14
CA LYS A 3 -28.90 16.38 -12.69
C LYS A 3 -28.27 15.49 -11.62
N GLU A 4 -28.09 14.21 -11.94
CA GLU A 4 -27.36 13.24 -11.13
C GLU A 4 -25.91 13.73 -10.94
N LYS A 5 -25.53 14.06 -9.70
CA LYS A 5 -24.14 14.42 -9.37
C LYS A 5 -23.39 13.14 -9.02
N ARG A 6 -22.36 12.80 -9.79
CA ARG A 6 -21.47 11.66 -9.54
C ARG A 6 -20.16 12.18 -8.95
N VAL A 7 -19.74 11.62 -7.82
CA VAL A 7 -18.44 11.89 -7.18
C VAL A 7 -17.57 10.65 -7.35
N CYS A 8 -16.43 10.78 -8.02
CA CYS A 8 -15.42 9.73 -8.15
C CYS A 8 -14.33 9.98 -7.10
N VAL A 9 -14.11 9.00 -6.22
CA VAL A 9 -13.02 9.03 -5.24
C VAL A 9 -11.86 8.24 -5.83
N ILE A 10 -10.75 8.93 -6.13
CA ILE A 10 -9.55 8.31 -6.70
C ILE A 10 -8.61 7.93 -5.55
N GLY A 11 -8.47 6.63 -5.30
CA GLY A 11 -7.43 6.08 -4.44
C GLY A 11 -6.05 6.20 -5.11
N ALA A 12 -5.03 6.55 -4.34
CA ALA A 12 -3.66 6.74 -4.82
C ALA A 12 -2.70 5.91 -3.95
N GLY A 13 -2.00 4.95 -4.58
CA GLY A 13 -0.85 4.30 -3.97
C GLY A 13 0.41 5.19 -4.09
N PRO A 14 1.44 4.93 -3.27
CA PRO A 14 2.72 5.61 -3.37
C PRO A 14 3.46 5.22 -4.66
N SER A 15 4.56 5.90 -4.94
CA SER A 15 5.39 5.62 -6.12
C SER A 15 6.07 4.25 -6.02
N ARG A 16 6.49 3.68 -7.15
CA ARG A 16 7.17 2.38 -7.24
C ARG A 16 8.38 2.31 -6.31
N GLU A 17 9.07 3.43 -6.09
CA GLU A 17 10.29 3.52 -5.30
C GLU A 17 10.05 3.25 -3.80
N ALA A 18 8.82 3.48 -3.32
CA ALA A 18 8.39 3.12 -1.96
C ALA A 18 7.74 1.73 -1.88
N LEU A 19 7.62 1.01 -3.01
CA LEU A 19 6.97 -0.30 -3.12
C LEU A 19 7.93 -1.41 -3.56
N GLU A 20 9.15 -1.04 -3.93
CA GLU A 20 10.15 -1.94 -4.50
C GLU A 20 10.76 -2.83 -3.42
N TYR A 21 10.91 -4.12 -3.73
CA TYR A 21 11.71 -5.03 -2.91
C TYR A 21 13.20 -4.84 -3.19
N PRO A 22 14.05 -4.76 -2.15
CA PRO A 22 15.49 -4.56 -2.33
C PRO A 22 16.19 -5.69 -3.09
N ASP A 23 15.68 -6.91 -2.98
CA ASP A 23 16.23 -8.14 -3.59
C ASP A 23 15.56 -8.52 -4.93
N TYR A 24 14.61 -7.70 -5.38
CA TYR A 24 13.87 -7.90 -6.61
C TYR A 24 13.26 -6.60 -7.10
N THR A 25 14.02 -5.84 -7.87
CA THR A 25 13.59 -4.50 -8.30
C THR A 25 12.56 -4.56 -9.44
N PHE A 26 11.85 -3.46 -9.69
CA PHE A 26 10.98 -3.35 -10.84
C PHE A 26 11.75 -3.53 -12.16
N GLU A 27 13.01 -3.10 -12.19
CA GLU A 27 13.89 -3.30 -13.34
C GLU A 27 14.31 -4.76 -13.50
N ASP A 28 14.57 -5.49 -12.41
CA ASP A 28 14.83 -6.92 -12.47
C ASP A 28 13.65 -7.68 -13.05
N HIS A 29 12.43 -7.24 -12.75
CA HIS A 29 11.21 -7.85 -13.24
C HIS A 29 10.92 -7.48 -14.70
N PHE A 30 10.80 -6.19 -15.02
CA PHE A 30 10.38 -5.71 -16.34
C PHE A 30 11.52 -5.58 -17.36
N LYS A 31 12.78 -5.76 -16.93
CA LYS A 31 14.00 -5.65 -17.74
C LYS A 31 14.21 -4.27 -18.37
N LYS A 32 13.52 -3.25 -17.84
CA LYS A 32 13.61 -1.84 -18.23
C LYS A 32 13.12 -0.96 -17.09
N ALA A 33 13.50 0.31 -17.13
CA ALA A 33 12.91 1.31 -16.25
C ALA A 33 11.44 1.55 -16.63
N ILE A 34 10.59 1.68 -15.62
CA ILE A 34 9.16 1.97 -15.77
C ILE A 34 8.81 3.24 -15.00
N PRO A 35 7.76 3.99 -15.40
CA PRO A 35 7.35 5.19 -14.69
C PRO A 35 7.07 4.95 -13.20
N SER A 36 7.12 6.02 -12.40
CA SER A 36 6.99 5.92 -10.94
C SER A 36 5.60 5.53 -10.45
N PHE A 37 4.53 5.72 -11.23
CA PHE A 37 3.15 5.47 -10.78
C PHE A 37 2.47 4.42 -11.66
N GLN A 38 2.62 3.17 -11.24
CA GLN A 38 2.15 1.99 -11.96
C GLN A 38 0.65 1.73 -11.77
N PRO A 39 -0.05 1.25 -12.81
CA PRO A 39 -1.41 0.75 -12.67
C PRO A 39 -1.43 -0.60 -11.93
N ARG A 40 -2.62 -1.00 -11.48
CA ARG A 40 -2.86 -2.22 -10.70
C ARG A 40 -2.28 -3.49 -11.36
N GLU A 41 -2.43 -3.61 -12.67
CA GLU A 41 -1.98 -4.80 -13.41
C GLU A 41 -0.46 -4.96 -13.37
N VAL A 42 0.27 -3.86 -13.52
CA VAL A 42 1.74 -3.82 -13.46
C VAL A 42 2.23 -4.17 -12.05
N LEU A 43 1.60 -3.63 -11.01
CA LEU A 43 1.95 -4.00 -9.63
C LEU A 43 1.65 -5.48 -9.35
N TYR A 44 0.52 -6.00 -9.83
CA TYR A 44 0.18 -7.41 -9.67
C TYR A 44 1.17 -8.33 -10.39
N ASP A 45 1.57 -8.00 -11.62
CA ASP A 45 2.56 -8.78 -12.37
C ASP A 45 3.93 -8.79 -11.67
N TYR A 46 4.35 -7.64 -11.15
CA TYR A 46 5.56 -7.52 -10.33
C TYR A 46 5.54 -8.40 -9.08
N LEU A 47 4.47 -8.33 -8.27
CA LEU A 47 4.30 -9.18 -7.10
C LEU A 47 4.28 -10.66 -7.49
N LYS A 48 3.63 -10.98 -8.62
CA LYS A 48 3.61 -12.32 -9.19
C LYS A 48 4.99 -12.82 -9.56
N GLY A 49 5.79 -11.98 -10.19
CA GLY A 49 7.20 -12.27 -10.45
C GLY A 49 7.96 -12.56 -9.17
N ARG A 50 7.77 -11.75 -8.12
CA ARG A 50 8.48 -11.91 -6.84
C ARG A 50 8.18 -13.24 -6.15
N TRP A 51 6.92 -13.63 -6.03
CA TRP A 51 6.57 -14.90 -5.38
C TRP A 51 6.87 -16.12 -6.26
N THR A 52 6.90 -15.94 -7.58
CA THR A 52 7.30 -17.01 -8.51
C THR A 52 8.80 -17.25 -8.44
N LYS A 53 9.62 -16.18 -8.43
CA LYS A 53 11.08 -16.26 -8.25
C LYS A 53 11.45 -16.96 -6.93
N GLY A 54 10.70 -16.69 -5.86
CA GLY A 54 10.90 -17.34 -4.56
C GLY A 54 10.28 -18.73 -4.42
N ASN A 55 9.65 -19.28 -5.47
CA ASN A 55 8.89 -20.54 -5.42
C ASN A 55 7.90 -20.60 -4.23
N LEU A 56 7.20 -19.51 -3.91
CA LEU A 56 6.40 -19.42 -2.67
C LEU A 56 5.02 -20.10 -2.79
N ARG A 57 4.61 -20.46 -4.02
CA ARG A 57 3.24 -20.89 -4.31
C ARG A 57 2.79 -22.13 -3.53
N HIS A 58 3.71 -23.03 -3.20
CA HIS A 58 3.43 -24.27 -2.47
C HIS A 58 3.22 -24.06 -0.96
N TRP A 59 3.71 -22.95 -0.40
CA TRP A 59 3.46 -22.56 0.99
C TRP A 59 2.09 -21.90 1.19
N ILE A 60 1.42 -21.48 0.10
CA ILE A 60 0.17 -20.71 0.17
C ILE A 60 -1.03 -21.63 -0.02
N ARG A 61 -1.94 -21.62 0.96
CA ARG A 61 -3.26 -22.28 0.88
C ARG A 61 -4.34 -21.27 0.52
N PHE A 62 -4.78 -21.28 -0.73
CA PHE A 62 -5.90 -20.46 -1.21
C PHE A 62 -7.24 -21.03 -0.76
N ASN A 63 -8.29 -20.20 -0.72
CA ASN A 63 -9.64 -20.60 -0.28
C ASN A 63 -9.70 -21.09 1.17
N HIS A 64 -8.88 -20.51 2.04
CA HIS A 64 -8.87 -20.79 3.46
C HIS A 64 -9.05 -19.49 4.24
N VAL A 65 -9.87 -19.53 5.29
CA VAL A 65 -10.09 -18.39 6.19
C VAL A 65 -9.66 -18.78 7.59
N VAL A 66 -8.69 -18.06 8.16
CA VAL A 66 -8.35 -18.17 9.58
C VAL A 66 -9.51 -17.59 10.38
N ARG A 67 -10.14 -18.41 11.23
CA ARG A 67 -11.31 -18.04 12.04
C ARG A 67 -10.92 -17.58 13.42
N GLN A 68 -9.96 -18.27 14.02
CA GLN A 68 -9.54 -18.03 15.40
C GLN A 68 -8.09 -18.42 15.56
N VAL A 69 -7.39 -17.64 16.38
CA VAL A 69 -6.04 -17.89 16.86
C VAL A 69 -6.08 -17.80 18.37
N THR A 70 -5.48 -18.77 19.07
CA THR A 70 -5.36 -18.77 20.53
C THR A 70 -3.91 -19.07 20.90
N TYR A 71 -3.26 -18.17 21.64
CA TYR A 71 -1.93 -18.43 22.21
C TYR A 71 -2.08 -19.29 23.47
N ASN A 72 -1.21 -20.29 23.62
CA ASN A 72 -1.24 -21.23 24.73
C ASN A 72 0.00 -21.01 25.61
N ASN A 73 -0.19 -20.42 26.79
CA ASN A 73 0.92 -20.09 27.70
C ASN A 73 1.72 -21.31 28.17
N ASP A 74 1.06 -22.45 28.38
CA ASP A 74 1.70 -23.65 28.94
C ASP A 74 2.65 -24.33 27.96
N THR A 75 2.37 -24.20 26.65
CA THR A 75 3.11 -24.85 25.56
C THR A 75 3.89 -23.87 24.70
N ASP A 76 3.78 -22.56 24.95
CA ASP A 76 4.40 -21.48 24.20
C ASP A 76 4.17 -21.60 22.68
N ASP A 77 2.92 -21.89 22.28
CA ASP A 77 2.53 -22.09 20.88
C ASP A 77 1.15 -21.47 20.57
N PHE A 78 0.76 -21.51 19.29
CA PHE A 78 -0.53 -21.01 18.80
C PHE A 78 -1.41 -22.15 18.30
N SER A 79 -2.67 -22.15 18.75
CA SER A 79 -3.74 -22.97 18.20
C SER A 79 -4.52 -22.16 17.16
N VAL A 80 -4.59 -22.65 15.92
CA VAL A 80 -5.22 -21.94 14.79
C VAL A 80 -6.35 -22.76 14.18
N VAL A 81 -7.54 -22.16 14.13
CA VAL A 81 -8.73 -22.72 13.49
C VAL A 81 -8.87 -22.12 12.09
N VAL A 82 -8.94 -22.97 11.07
CA VAL A 82 -9.02 -22.57 9.67
C VAL A 82 -10.25 -23.21 9.04
N LYS A 83 -11.04 -22.42 8.31
CA LYS A 83 -12.14 -22.91 7.48
C LYS A 83 -11.69 -23.08 6.03
N SER A 84 -11.92 -24.26 5.45
CA SER A 84 -11.86 -24.45 3.99
C SER A 84 -13.12 -23.87 3.37
N LEU A 85 -12.97 -22.95 2.41
CA LEU A 85 -14.09 -22.37 1.66
C LEU A 85 -14.59 -23.28 0.55
N VAL A 86 -13.75 -24.23 0.08
CA VAL A 86 -14.15 -25.20 -0.95
C VAL A 86 -15.04 -26.27 -0.34
N GLU A 87 -14.69 -26.75 0.84
CA GLU A 87 -15.42 -27.82 1.55
C GLU A 87 -16.45 -27.28 2.55
N ASP A 88 -16.49 -25.95 2.70
CA ASP A 88 -17.33 -25.21 3.66
C ASP A 88 -17.27 -25.71 5.10
N LYS A 89 -16.09 -26.21 5.53
CA LYS A 89 -15.91 -26.82 6.86
C LYS A 89 -14.67 -26.33 7.59
N ASP A 90 -14.73 -26.36 8.90
CA ASP A 90 -13.56 -26.12 9.74
C ASP A 90 -12.62 -27.33 9.68
N LEU A 91 -11.34 -27.05 9.49
CA LEU A 91 -10.28 -28.04 9.51
C LEU A 91 -9.88 -28.35 10.96
N PRO A 92 -9.24 -29.51 11.21
CA PRO A 92 -8.64 -29.79 12.50
C PRO A 92 -7.72 -28.65 12.96
N VAL A 93 -7.72 -28.38 14.27
CA VAL A 93 -6.88 -27.35 14.88
C VAL A 93 -5.42 -27.63 14.54
N GLN A 94 -4.74 -26.61 14.02
CA GLN A 94 -3.31 -26.67 13.71
C GLN A 94 -2.53 -25.92 14.79
N LYS A 95 -1.35 -26.46 15.13
CA LYS A 95 -0.41 -25.85 16.08
C LYS A 95 0.76 -25.21 15.32
N TYR A 96 1.21 -24.05 15.79
CA TYR A 96 2.33 -23.31 15.22
C TYR A 96 3.14 -22.65 16.34
N ASP A 97 4.47 -22.70 16.25
CA ASP A 97 5.35 -22.03 17.22
C ASP A 97 5.32 -20.50 17.04
N TYR A 98 5.21 -20.04 15.79
CA TYR A 98 5.18 -18.62 15.46
C TYR A 98 4.02 -18.29 14.54
N LEU A 99 3.48 -17.08 14.69
CA LEU A 99 2.42 -16.56 13.85
C LEU A 99 2.79 -15.18 13.30
N ILE A 100 2.61 -15.00 11.99
CA ILE A 100 2.76 -13.71 11.31
C ILE A 100 1.39 -13.31 10.76
N VAL A 101 0.87 -12.17 11.21
CA VAL A 101 -0.43 -11.65 10.76
C VAL A 101 -0.21 -10.62 9.64
N ALA A 102 -0.59 -10.98 8.42
CA ALA A 102 -0.45 -10.15 7.22
C ALA A 102 -1.80 -9.87 6.54
N SER A 103 -2.88 -9.71 7.31
CA SER A 103 -4.25 -9.52 6.79
C SER A 103 -4.51 -8.15 6.16
N GLY A 104 -3.65 -7.17 6.43
CA GLY A 104 -3.86 -5.77 6.07
C GLY A 104 -5.03 -5.13 6.85
N HIS A 105 -5.22 -3.82 6.66
CA HIS A 105 -6.18 -3.00 7.42
C HIS A 105 -7.17 -2.23 6.55
N PHE A 106 -7.12 -2.38 5.21
CA PHE A 106 -8.01 -1.67 4.27
C PHE A 106 -9.33 -2.41 3.97
N SER A 107 -9.63 -3.50 4.69
CA SER A 107 -10.82 -4.34 4.47
C SER A 107 -12.02 -3.94 5.33
N VAL A 108 -11.81 -3.22 6.43
CA VAL A 108 -12.87 -2.74 7.33
C VAL A 108 -13.14 -1.28 7.04
N PRO A 109 -14.37 -0.88 6.64
CA PRO A 109 -14.66 0.51 6.33
C PRO A 109 -14.69 1.39 7.58
N ASN A 110 -14.15 2.60 7.47
CA ASN A 110 -14.37 3.67 8.44
C ASN A 110 -15.50 4.57 7.94
N VAL A 111 -16.73 4.33 8.41
CA VAL A 111 -17.92 5.09 8.00
C VAL A 111 -18.33 6.03 9.13
N PRO A 112 -17.93 7.31 9.12
CA PRO A 112 -18.38 8.26 10.12
C PRO A 112 -19.89 8.52 9.98
N SER A 113 -20.58 8.63 11.11
CA SER A 113 -21.96 9.12 11.15
C SER A 113 -21.98 10.64 11.23
N PHE A 114 -22.92 11.28 10.54
CA PHE A 114 -23.15 12.71 10.62
C PHE A 114 -24.65 13.00 10.63
N GLN A 115 -25.05 14.00 11.41
CA GLN A 115 -26.46 14.33 11.61
C GLN A 115 -27.18 14.61 10.28
N GLY A 116 -28.31 13.95 10.04
CA GLY A 116 -29.13 14.16 8.86
C GLY A 116 -28.75 13.28 7.65
N ILE A 117 -27.71 12.44 7.73
CA ILE A 117 -27.34 11.54 6.62
C ILE A 117 -28.45 10.53 6.31
N GLU A 118 -29.16 10.08 7.33
CA GLU A 118 -30.34 9.20 7.23
C GLU A 118 -31.51 9.84 6.44
N LYS A 119 -31.52 11.16 6.29
CA LYS A 119 -32.54 11.89 5.51
C LYS A 119 -32.09 12.16 4.07
N PHE A 120 -30.87 11.83 3.70
CA PHE A 120 -30.37 12.04 2.34
C PHE A 120 -31.10 11.09 1.38
N PRO A 121 -31.83 11.60 0.37
CA PRO A 121 -32.65 10.76 -0.52
C PRO A 121 -31.81 9.98 -1.54
N GLY A 122 -30.51 10.26 -1.64
CA GLY A 122 -29.59 9.60 -2.58
C GLY A 122 -28.86 8.41 -1.95
N ARG A 123 -28.15 7.65 -2.80
CA ARG A 123 -27.33 6.53 -2.35
C ARG A 123 -26.06 7.03 -1.67
N VAL A 124 -25.81 6.56 -0.46
CA VAL A 124 -24.53 6.72 0.25
C VAL A 124 -23.63 5.55 -0.11
N MET A 125 -22.37 5.83 -0.46
CA MET A 125 -21.37 4.81 -0.81
C MET A 125 -20.06 5.09 -0.09
N HIS A 126 -19.42 4.05 0.44
CA HIS A 126 -18.02 4.08 0.87
C HIS A 126 -17.15 3.53 -0.26
N SER A 127 -15.89 3.96 -0.35
CA SER A 127 -14.95 3.53 -1.40
C SER A 127 -14.83 2.00 -1.50
N ILE A 128 -14.85 1.30 -0.35
CA ILE A 128 -14.84 -0.17 -0.29
C ILE A 128 -16.13 -0.83 -0.78
N THR A 129 -17.28 -0.14 -0.69
CA THR A 129 -18.61 -0.67 -1.04
C THR A 129 -18.81 -0.83 -2.56
N GLN A 130 -17.83 -0.44 -3.37
CA GLN A 130 -17.76 -0.84 -4.78
C GLN A 130 -17.48 -2.34 -4.95
N LEU A 131 -17.13 -3.07 -3.88
CA LEU A 131 -16.98 -4.52 -3.84
C LEU A 131 -17.89 -5.12 -2.74
N PRO A 132 -18.57 -6.26 -2.97
CA PRO A 132 -19.55 -6.78 -2.03
C PRO A 132 -18.85 -7.46 -0.85
N LYS A 133 -18.93 -6.85 0.34
CA LYS A 133 -19.16 -7.52 1.64
C LYS A 133 -19.20 -6.51 2.79
N SER A 134 -20.16 -6.70 3.68
CA SER A 134 -20.31 -6.02 4.96
C SER A 134 -19.47 -6.71 6.04
N LEU A 135 -18.61 -5.98 6.75
CA LEU A 135 -18.24 -6.31 8.12
C LEU A 135 -17.67 -5.05 8.80
N SER A 136 -18.13 -4.78 10.01
CA SER A 136 -17.68 -3.68 10.87
C SER A 136 -16.85 -4.22 12.03
N VAL A 137 -15.70 -3.60 12.33
CA VAL A 137 -15.02 -3.72 13.64
C VAL A 137 -14.47 -2.33 14.03
N PRO A 138 -14.70 -1.86 15.27
CA PRO A 138 -14.15 -0.61 15.76
C PRO A 138 -12.82 -0.84 16.50
N ARG A 139 -11.77 -0.14 16.08
CA ARG A 139 -10.70 0.47 16.92
C ARG A 139 -9.53 0.92 16.03
N MET A 140 -9.59 2.16 15.56
CA MET A 140 -8.43 2.93 15.11
C MET A 140 -8.68 4.45 15.26
N ASN A 141 -9.42 4.84 16.31
CA ASN A 141 -9.68 6.25 16.59
C ASN A 141 -8.65 6.78 17.59
N LYS A 142 -7.38 6.90 17.18
CA LYS A 142 -6.41 7.71 17.93
C LYS A 142 -5.20 8.24 17.14
N LEU A 143 -5.17 8.10 15.82
CA LEU A 143 -4.20 8.80 14.97
C LEU A 143 -4.93 9.88 14.18
N LYS A 144 -4.60 11.15 14.45
CA LYS A 144 -5.32 12.31 13.89
C LYS A 144 -4.69 12.85 12.61
N VAL A 145 -3.52 12.35 12.16
CA VAL A 145 -2.78 12.93 11.02
C VAL A 145 -2.05 11.84 10.22
N SER A 146 -2.07 11.92 8.88
CA SER A 146 -1.49 10.93 7.96
C SER A 146 0.05 10.91 7.90
N HIS A 147 0.71 11.93 8.44
CA HIS A 147 2.18 12.08 8.38
C HIS A 147 2.88 11.35 9.53
N ASP A 148 2.28 11.35 10.73
CA ASP A 148 2.78 10.60 11.89
C ASP A 148 2.78 9.08 11.62
N ASP A 149 1.90 8.62 10.73
CA ASP A 149 1.80 7.22 10.31
C ASP A 149 3.03 6.74 9.53
N VAL A 150 3.60 7.59 8.67
CA VAL A 150 4.79 7.21 7.87
C VAL A 150 6.02 7.02 8.75
N GLY A 151 6.26 7.93 9.69
CA GLY A 151 7.40 7.83 10.59
C GLY A 151 7.31 6.58 11.47
N PHE A 152 6.15 6.35 12.09
CA PHE A 152 5.91 5.18 12.93
C PHE A 152 6.04 3.86 12.15
N GLN A 153 5.40 3.75 10.99
CA GLN A 153 5.49 2.56 10.15
C GLN A 153 6.92 2.32 9.66
N THR A 154 7.64 3.37 9.30
CA THR A 154 9.03 3.26 8.85
C THR A 154 9.94 2.78 9.96
N GLU A 155 9.84 3.38 11.15
CA GLU A 155 10.63 2.96 12.32
C GLU A 155 10.37 1.49 12.64
N TYR A 156 9.10 1.07 12.66
CA TYR A 156 8.72 -0.31 12.92
C TYR A 156 9.30 -1.31 11.89
N VAL A 157 9.19 -0.99 10.59
CA VAL A 157 9.72 -1.85 9.52
C VAL A 157 11.24 -1.93 9.57
N VAL A 158 11.92 -0.80 9.78
CA VAL A 158 13.38 -0.72 9.89
C VAL A 158 13.89 -1.47 11.12
N ASP A 159 13.23 -1.32 12.27
CA ASP A 159 13.58 -2.05 13.50
C ASP A 159 13.39 -3.56 13.30
N THR A 160 12.26 -3.98 12.75
CA THR A 160 12.00 -5.38 12.43
C THR A 160 13.06 -5.96 11.49
N ALA A 161 13.41 -5.23 10.43
CA ALA A 161 14.44 -5.63 9.48
C ALA A 161 15.83 -5.81 10.12
N LYS A 162 16.17 -4.96 11.10
CA LYS A 162 17.41 -5.10 11.89
C LYS A 162 17.35 -6.35 12.76
N ASN A 163 16.24 -6.59 13.44
CA ASN A 163 16.06 -7.74 14.35
C ASN A 163 16.15 -9.09 13.63
N VAL A 164 15.75 -9.16 12.36
CA VAL A 164 15.84 -10.38 11.54
C VAL A 164 17.05 -10.43 10.61
N ASN A 165 17.98 -9.47 10.76
CA ASN A 165 19.17 -9.33 9.92
C ASN A 165 18.85 -9.36 8.41
N TYR A 166 17.83 -8.60 7.99
CA TYR A 166 17.37 -8.59 6.60
C TYR A 166 18.41 -7.98 5.63
N GLY A 167 19.37 -7.19 6.14
CA GLY A 167 20.54 -6.73 5.39
C GLY A 167 20.31 -5.54 4.44
N TYR A 168 19.13 -4.95 4.44
CA TYR A 168 18.77 -3.81 3.59
C TYR A 168 18.28 -2.61 4.38
N ASP A 169 18.61 -1.41 3.90
CA ASP A 169 18.05 -0.16 4.41
C ASP A 169 16.64 0.07 3.84
N LEU A 170 15.62 -0.18 4.67
CA LEU A 170 14.21 -0.08 4.30
C LEU A 170 13.59 1.30 4.55
N ASP A 171 14.37 2.30 5.00
CA ASP A 171 13.83 3.63 5.29
C ASP A 171 13.39 4.36 4.01
N SER A 172 12.09 4.33 3.71
CA SER A 172 11.49 5.05 2.57
C SER A 172 10.69 6.27 3.01
N SER A 173 10.90 6.73 4.25
CA SER A 173 10.10 7.80 4.86
C SER A 173 10.18 9.08 4.04
N GLN A 174 11.37 9.49 3.59
CA GLN A 174 11.55 10.70 2.78
C GLN A 174 10.78 10.59 1.46
N GLN A 175 10.88 9.47 0.74
CA GLN A 175 10.14 9.29 -0.52
C GLN A 175 8.62 9.34 -0.29
N LEU A 176 8.14 8.75 0.81
CA LEU A 176 6.72 8.78 1.18
C LEU A 176 6.25 10.19 1.57
N HIS A 177 7.07 10.96 2.29
CA HIS A 177 6.80 12.35 2.62
C HIS A 177 6.77 13.22 1.35
N ASP A 178 7.75 13.09 0.47
CA ASP A 178 7.79 13.81 -0.81
C ASP A 178 6.55 13.49 -1.65
N TRP A 179 6.17 12.22 -1.73
CA TRP A 179 4.94 11.81 -2.42
C TRP A 179 3.69 12.43 -1.80
N GLN A 180 3.56 12.43 -0.47
CA GLN A 180 2.44 13.08 0.20
C GLN A 180 2.45 14.58 -0.08
N HIS A 181 3.59 15.27 0.04
CA HIS A 181 3.70 16.70 -0.26
C HIS A 181 3.28 17.02 -1.69
N HIS A 182 3.82 16.33 -2.69
CA HIS A 182 3.46 16.56 -4.10
C HIS A 182 1.97 16.31 -4.37
N ARG A 183 1.36 15.34 -3.69
CA ARG A 183 -0.08 15.07 -3.78
C ARG A 183 -0.92 16.20 -3.18
N HIS A 184 -0.45 16.83 -2.10
CA HIS A 184 -1.10 17.98 -1.47
C HIS A 184 -0.93 19.25 -2.32
N GLU A 185 0.23 19.42 -2.95
CA GLU A 185 0.49 20.51 -3.90
C GLU A 185 -0.47 20.43 -5.11
N ASP A 186 -0.55 19.25 -5.75
CA ASP A 186 -1.44 19.04 -6.90
C ASP A 186 -1.79 17.55 -7.12
N ILE A 187 -3.03 17.20 -6.79
CA ILE A 187 -3.59 15.86 -6.96
C ILE A 187 -3.65 15.38 -8.41
N LEU A 188 -3.63 16.28 -9.39
CA LEU A 188 -3.73 15.93 -10.82
C LEU A 188 -2.37 15.69 -11.47
N THR A 189 -1.29 16.28 -10.93
CA THR A 189 0.03 16.27 -11.59
C THR A 189 1.10 15.53 -10.80
N TYR A 190 0.89 15.18 -9.53
CA TYR A 190 1.91 14.45 -8.75
C TYR A 190 2.37 13.14 -9.43
N ARG A 191 1.48 12.48 -10.19
CA ARG A 191 1.80 11.24 -10.94
C ARG A 191 2.73 11.41 -12.14
N VAL A 192 2.98 12.65 -12.55
CA VAL A 192 3.90 12.96 -13.66
C VAL A 192 5.34 13.08 -13.13
N ARG A 193 5.54 13.15 -11.81
CA ARG A 193 6.87 13.23 -11.22
C ARG A 193 7.61 11.91 -11.36
N SER A 194 8.93 12.04 -11.44
CA SER A 194 9.87 10.93 -11.57
C SER A 194 10.74 10.88 -10.32
N HIS A 195 10.92 9.69 -9.78
CA HIS A 195 11.71 9.44 -8.60
C HIS A 195 12.80 8.40 -8.91
N ALA A 196 13.91 8.44 -8.16
CA ALA A 196 14.99 7.47 -8.28
C ALA A 196 14.71 6.28 -7.36
N SER A 197 14.93 5.06 -7.84
CA SER A 197 14.88 3.86 -6.99
C SER A 197 15.87 4.00 -5.85
N LYS A 198 15.43 3.67 -4.63
CA LYS A 198 16.31 3.62 -3.46
C LYS A 198 17.42 2.59 -3.62
N PHE A 199 17.13 1.47 -4.29
CA PHE A 199 18.04 0.32 -4.35
C PHE A 199 18.94 0.33 -5.58
N THR A 200 18.49 0.89 -6.70
CA THR A 200 19.29 0.95 -7.94
C THR A 200 19.84 2.34 -8.24
N GLY A 201 19.32 3.39 -7.59
CA GLY A 201 19.62 4.79 -7.92
C GLY A 201 19.10 5.25 -9.28
N LYS A 202 18.44 4.39 -10.06
CA LYS A 202 17.99 4.74 -11.42
C LYS A 202 16.70 5.54 -11.38
N GLN A 203 16.72 6.65 -12.12
CA GLN A 203 15.59 7.55 -12.29
C GLN A 203 14.51 6.91 -13.16
N ALA A 204 13.26 6.95 -12.71
CA ALA A 204 12.14 6.49 -13.52
C ALA A 204 11.96 7.37 -14.79
N PRO A 205 11.48 6.83 -15.91
CA PRO A 205 11.01 7.65 -17.01
C PRO A 205 9.74 8.42 -16.60
N ILE A 206 9.59 9.64 -17.12
CA ILE A 206 8.36 10.43 -16.94
C ILE A 206 7.24 9.82 -17.80
N HIS A 207 6.06 9.66 -17.20
CA HIS A 207 4.85 9.31 -17.93
C HIS A 207 4.44 10.50 -18.82
N ARG A 208 4.57 10.44 -20.17
CA ARG A 208 4.25 11.61 -21.03
C ARG A 208 2.74 11.90 -21.06
N THR A 209 1.87 10.90 -20.92
CA THR A 209 0.43 11.14 -20.79
C THR A 209 0.14 11.70 -19.41
N LYS A 210 -0.41 12.92 -19.36
CA LYS A 210 -0.95 13.46 -18.12
C LYS A 210 -2.06 12.54 -17.62
N PHE A 211 -2.13 12.36 -16.30
CA PHE A 211 -3.13 11.50 -15.65
C PHE A 211 -4.56 11.70 -16.17
N MET A 212 -4.99 12.94 -16.38
CA MET A 212 -6.32 13.29 -16.89
C MET A 212 -6.60 12.87 -18.34
N LYS A 213 -5.61 12.38 -19.07
CA LYS A 213 -5.71 11.88 -20.45
C LYS A 213 -5.39 10.39 -20.57
N ALA A 214 -4.83 9.78 -19.53
CA ALA A 214 -4.42 8.38 -19.50
C ALA A 214 -5.59 7.48 -19.04
N PHE A 215 -6.60 7.34 -19.89
CA PHE A 215 -7.78 6.50 -19.58
C PHE A 215 -7.52 5.01 -19.78
N ASP A 216 -6.59 4.66 -20.67
CA ASP A 216 -6.11 3.28 -20.81
C ASP A 216 -5.00 3.02 -19.81
N VAL A 217 -5.32 2.23 -18.78
CA VAL A 217 -4.43 1.85 -17.69
C VAL A 217 -3.99 0.38 -17.79
N SER A 218 -4.13 -0.22 -18.98
CA SER A 218 -3.68 -1.59 -19.23
C SER A 218 -2.16 -1.70 -19.11
N MET A 219 -1.70 -2.88 -18.73
CA MET A 219 -0.26 -3.16 -18.65
C MET A 219 0.45 -2.98 -20.00
N ALA A 220 -0.20 -3.34 -21.11
CA ALA A 220 0.37 -3.20 -22.46
C ALA A 220 0.67 -1.74 -22.79
N THR A 221 -0.31 -0.86 -22.63
CA THR A 221 -0.15 0.58 -22.91
C THR A 221 0.85 1.26 -21.98
N TYR A 222 0.89 0.84 -20.71
CA TYR A 222 1.84 1.37 -19.73
C TYR A 222 3.30 0.95 -20.00
N LEU A 223 3.51 -0.29 -20.46
CA LEU A 223 4.85 -0.82 -20.71
C LEU A 223 5.36 -0.52 -22.12
N ASP A 224 4.52 -0.15 -23.09
CA ASP A 224 4.95 0.04 -24.47
C ASP A 224 5.99 1.19 -24.63
N PRO A 225 7.24 0.88 -25.03
CA PRO A 225 8.27 1.89 -25.25
C PRO A 225 8.05 2.74 -26.52
N LEU A 226 7.24 2.25 -27.46
CA LEU A 226 6.86 2.91 -28.71
C LEU A 226 5.52 3.62 -28.62
N ASN A 227 4.84 3.53 -27.47
CA ASN A 227 3.81 4.49 -27.15
C ASN A 227 4.47 5.87 -27.30
N PRO A 228 3.97 6.78 -28.16
CA PRO A 228 4.51 8.14 -28.31
C PRO A 228 4.42 8.97 -27.01
N GLU A 229 4.16 8.32 -25.87
CA GLU A 229 3.89 8.82 -24.54
C GLU A 229 4.90 8.42 -23.41
N LEU A 230 6.14 7.93 -23.66
CA LEU A 230 7.21 7.78 -22.60
C LEU A 230 8.64 8.33 -22.95
N VAL A 231 9.06 9.56 -22.54
CA VAL A 231 10.35 10.23 -22.94
C VAL A 231 11.22 10.38 -21.70
N LEU A 232 12.50 10.08 -21.81
CA LEU A 232 13.56 10.50 -20.88
C LEU A 232 13.79 12.02 -21.03
N ALA A 233 13.31 12.83 -20.08
CA ALA A 233 13.65 14.25 -20.04
C ALA A 233 14.52 14.53 -18.80
N GLY A 234 15.77 14.93 -19.04
CA GLY A 234 16.61 15.57 -18.03
C GLY A 234 15.96 16.89 -17.60
N SER A 235 15.58 17.00 -16.33
CA SER A 235 15.04 18.23 -15.77
C SER A 235 15.62 18.40 -14.37
N LYS A 236 16.35 19.50 -14.18
CA LYS A 236 17.02 19.89 -12.94
C LYS A 236 16.05 19.81 -11.76
N VAL A 237 16.38 18.96 -10.78
CA VAL A 237 15.77 18.95 -9.45
C VAL A 237 16.10 20.29 -8.79
N ARG A 238 15.10 21.04 -8.34
CA ARG A 238 15.34 22.15 -7.41
C ARG A 238 15.58 21.55 -6.03
N GLU A 239 16.73 21.86 -5.44
CA GLU A 239 17.06 21.49 -4.07
C GLU A 239 16.05 22.13 -3.09
N TYR A 240 15.55 21.31 -2.17
CA TYR A 240 14.68 21.71 -1.08
C TYR A 240 15.56 22.18 0.09
N ASN A 241 15.51 23.48 0.40
CA ASN A 241 16.17 24.05 1.59
C ASN A 241 15.27 23.83 2.81
N GLY A 242 15.72 22.97 3.72
CA GLY A 242 14.96 22.39 4.81
C GLY A 242 14.55 23.32 5.95
N ASP A 243 13.61 24.23 5.70
CA ASP A 243 12.95 24.97 6.78
C ASP A 243 11.75 24.17 7.29
N SER A 244 12.02 23.33 8.29
CA SER A 244 11.00 22.68 9.11
C SER A 244 10.27 23.74 9.94
N CYS A 245 9.02 24.02 9.59
CA CYS A 245 8.10 24.68 10.50
C CYS A 245 7.55 23.63 11.48
N PHE A 246 7.48 24.03 12.76
CA PHE A 246 6.78 23.40 13.88
C PHE A 246 7.62 22.55 14.84
N GLY A 247 7.61 23.04 16.09
CA GLY A 247 8.36 22.55 17.21
C GLY A 247 7.52 21.93 18.33
N LYS A 248 8.29 21.44 19.30
CA LYS A 248 7.96 20.97 20.66
C LYS A 248 7.30 19.59 20.76
N THR A 249 8.18 18.64 21.05
CA THR A 249 7.97 17.29 21.55
C THR A 249 7.17 17.24 22.85
N PHE A 250 6.24 16.28 22.97
CA PHE A 250 5.69 15.81 24.25
C PHE A 250 6.11 14.36 24.48
N LYS A 251 6.74 14.09 25.62
CA LYS A 251 7.08 12.74 26.11
C LYS A 251 5.91 12.14 26.89
N ALA A 252 5.54 10.89 26.59
CA ALA A 252 4.77 10.02 27.49
C ALA A 252 4.93 8.53 27.08
N PRO A 253 4.70 7.57 28.00
CA PRO A 253 5.49 6.34 28.12
C PRO A 253 5.00 5.14 27.30
N ARG A 254 5.94 4.19 27.15
CA ARG A 254 5.85 2.88 26.48
C ARG A 254 4.71 2.03 27.01
N ILE A 255 3.91 1.47 26.10
CA ILE A 255 3.38 0.08 26.06
C ILE A 255 2.92 -0.15 24.61
N VAL A 256 3.26 -1.31 24.04
CA VAL A 256 3.07 -1.68 22.62
C VAL A 256 2.11 -2.88 22.52
N GLU A 257 1.10 -2.77 21.67
CA GLU A 257 0.31 -3.90 21.14
C GLU A 257 0.08 -3.69 19.63
N LEU A 258 0.10 -4.81 18.89
CA LEU A 258 0.31 -5.02 17.44
C LEU A 258 -0.63 -4.32 16.46
#